data_AF-T1IGU4-F1
#
_entry.id   AF-T1IGU4-F1
#
_cell.length_a   1.000
_cell.length_b   1.000
_cell.length_c   1.000
_cell.angle_alpha   90.00
_cell.angle_beta   90.00
_cell.angle_gamma   90.00
#
_symmetry.space_group_name_H-M   'P 1'
#
loop_
_entity.id
_entity.type
_entity.pdbx_description
1 polymer ?
#
loop_
_entity_poly.entity_id
_entity_poly.type
_entity_poly.pdbx_seq_one_letter_code
_entity_poly.pdbx_strand_id
1 'polypeptide(L)'
;MKMFRSAGYVVNEIWECEFNHQINCNSELAAYIDLCNYQDPIYPKLAYFGGRVECYRMYCESIADAKIKYKDICSLYLFCMRQGIYPLGLPMVLTEFSNNEIKNIQGLIKATVLPPFKLYHPVLPFRYEQKLYFPLCRQCVIDQCSKCDHDVKQRSITGTWVSLELQKAVEVGYVIVKLHEAWHFDKVSKFDPDIHENGLFKEYIDVFLTLKQQASGYPADCLDEKAYMQDYFENQGILLDPSKIEKNVGLRTLSKISLNALYGKLGQRSDVDQVTYCIHPREYFAILMDDSKVKRQIQIFGWWYCIPSWYAAHGDRAISYTFLQKTLPVKEWTPLLSMLRDAVSRAAGCDFNFVLMINRYRDGWDTADRENVDPNAPTAWLSFGQCRKFVIS
;
A
#
# COMPACT_ATOMS: atom_id res chain seq x y z
N MET A 1 20.38 -11.64 -12.56
CA MET A 1 20.92 -12.99 -12.85
C MET A 1 22.34 -12.96 -13.40
N LYS A 2 22.62 -12.36 -14.58
CA LYS A 2 24.01 -12.21 -15.09
C LYS A 2 24.96 -11.51 -14.09
N MET A 3 24.45 -10.54 -13.33
CA MET A 3 25.18 -9.78 -12.30
C MET A 3 25.79 -10.64 -11.18
N PHE A 4 25.13 -11.72 -10.75
CA PHE A 4 25.61 -12.56 -9.63
C PHE A 4 26.66 -13.56 -10.09
N ARG A 5 26.48 -14.14 -11.29
CA ARG A 5 27.48 -15.02 -11.91
C ARG A 5 28.75 -14.26 -12.31
N SER A 6 28.63 -12.99 -12.73
CA SER A 6 29.79 -12.13 -12.99
C SER A 6 30.55 -11.71 -11.73
N ALA A 7 29.90 -11.76 -10.57
CA ALA A 7 30.51 -11.46 -9.28
C ALA A 7 31.15 -12.69 -8.59
N GLY A 8 31.24 -13.84 -9.29
CA GLY A 8 31.92 -15.05 -8.80
C GLY A 8 31.08 -15.98 -7.91
N TYR A 9 29.79 -15.70 -7.73
CA TYR A 9 28.91 -16.56 -6.94
C TYR A 9 28.41 -17.77 -7.73
N VAL A 10 28.42 -18.94 -7.10
CA VAL A 10 27.79 -20.17 -7.61
C VAL A 10 26.28 -20.04 -7.43
N VAL A 11 25.56 -19.76 -8.53
CA VAL A 11 24.10 -19.64 -8.52
C VAL A 11 23.50 -21.00 -8.91
N ASN A 12 22.96 -21.72 -7.93
CA ASN A 12 22.19 -22.94 -8.16
C ASN A 12 20.72 -22.58 -8.41
N GLU A 13 20.18 -23.05 -9.52
CA GLU A 13 18.79 -22.83 -9.92
C GLU A 13 17.96 -24.05 -9.51
N ILE A 14 17.05 -23.86 -8.56
CA ILE A 14 16.15 -24.91 -8.06
C ILE A 14 14.72 -24.44 -8.32
N TRP A 15 13.85 -25.36 -8.73
CA TRP A 15 12.43 -25.10 -8.92
C TRP A 15 11.74 -24.78 -7.60
N GLU A 16 10.78 -23.84 -7.57
CA GLU A 16 10.05 -23.45 -6.34
C GLU A 16 9.39 -24.64 -5.62
N CYS A 17 8.80 -25.58 -6.38
CA CYS A 17 8.22 -26.80 -5.80
C CYS A 17 9.26 -27.73 -5.18
N GLU A 18 10.45 -27.82 -5.78
CA GLU A 18 11.55 -28.65 -5.31
C GLU A 18 12.26 -28.00 -4.12
N PHE A 19 12.35 -26.67 -4.11
CA PHE A 19 12.78 -25.89 -2.96
C PHE A 19 11.81 -26.03 -1.78
N ASN A 20 10.50 -25.89 -2.00
CA ASN A 20 9.48 -26.11 -0.96
C ASN A 20 9.50 -27.55 -0.42
N HIS A 21 9.76 -28.54 -1.28
CA HIS A 21 9.94 -29.93 -0.83
C HIS A 21 11.22 -30.09 0.01
N GLN A 22 12.33 -29.49 -0.41
CA GLN A 22 13.59 -29.50 0.34
C GLN A 22 13.47 -28.79 1.70
N ILE A 23 12.69 -27.70 1.79
CA ILE A 23 12.39 -27.04 3.07
C ILE A 23 11.66 -27.99 4.02
N ASN A 24 10.65 -28.71 3.52
CA ASN A 24 9.86 -29.62 4.34
C ASN A 24 10.64 -30.90 4.74
N CYS A 25 11.62 -31.31 3.94
CA CYS A 25 12.41 -32.52 4.19
C CYS A 25 13.72 -32.25 4.93
N ASN A 26 14.26 -31.03 4.90
CA ASN A 26 15.53 -30.67 5.53
C ASN A 26 15.34 -29.59 6.61
N SER A 27 15.38 -30.02 7.87
CA SER A 27 15.26 -29.16 9.04
C SER A 27 16.39 -28.13 9.18
N GLU A 28 17.58 -28.38 8.63
CA GLU A 28 18.68 -27.40 8.63
C GLU A 28 18.45 -26.29 7.60
N LEU A 29 17.88 -26.62 6.43
CA LEU A 29 17.55 -25.62 5.41
C LEU A 29 16.38 -24.74 5.86
N ALA A 30 15.38 -25.34 6.51
CA ALA A 30 14.30 -24.59 7.15
C ALA A 30 14.84 -23.62 8.23
N ALA A 31 15.74 -24.10 9.10
CA ALA A 31 16.41 -23.25 10.10
C ALA A 31 17.28 -22.15 9.46
N TYR A 32 17.95 -22.45 8.33
CA TYR A 32 18.74 -21.47 7.59
C TYR A 32 17.88 -20.42 6.90
N ILE A 33 16.70 -20.77 6.37
CA ILE A 33 15.76 -19.81 5.78
C ILE A 33 15.12 -18.94 6.86
N ASP A 34 14.77 -19.51 8.01
CA ASP A 34 14.35 -18.77 9.18
C ASP A 34 15.46 -17.82 9.68
N LEU A 35 16.73 -18.24 9.59
CA LEU A 35 17.89 -17.40 9.89
C LEU A 35 18.04 -16.27 8.86
N CYS A 36 17.89 -16.57 7.57
CA CYS A 36 17.99 -15.62 6.47
C CYS A 36 16.84 -14.61 6.46
N ASN A 37 15.70 -14.93 7.09
CA ASN A 37 14.60 -14.02 7.43
C ASN A 37 14.33 -13.01 6.31
N TYR A 38 14.18 -13.50 5.08
CA TYR A 38 13.96 -12.69 3.88
C TYR A 38 12.62 -11.97 4.02
N GLN A 39 12.69 -10.73 4.46
CA GLN A 39 11.52 -9.91 4.67
C GLN A 39 11.28 -9.07 3.42
N ASP A 40 10.02 -9.03 2.98
CA ASP A 40 9.63 -8.10 1.93
C ASP A 40 10.03 -6.67 2.33
N PRO A 41 10.51 -5.86 1.37
CA PRO A 41 10.82 -4.45 1.60
C PRO A 41 9.66 -3.70 2.25
N ILE A 42 9.96 -2.60 2.94
CA ILE A 42 8.90 -1.75 3.49
C ILE A 42 7.93 -1.33 2.38
N TYR A 43 6.65 -1.63 2.59
CA TYR A 43 5.56 -1.07 1.80
C TYR A 43 4.89 0.06 2.60
N PRO A 44 5.07 1.34 2.21
CA PRO A 44 4.59 2.48 3.01
C PRO A 44 3.09 2.44 3.34
N LYS A 45 2.26 1.88 2.45
CA LYS A 45 0.82 1.79 2.69
C LYS A 45 0.45 0.84 3.84
N LEU A 46 1.35 -0.05 4.26
CA LEU A 46 1.13 -0.87 5.47
C LEU A 46 1.19 -0.04 6.75
N ALA A 47 2.00 1.02 6.76
CA ALA A 47 2.09 1.96 7.88
C ALA A 47 0.98 3.03 7.84
N TYR A 48 0.16 3.07 6.79
CA TYR A 48 -0.94 4.02 6.69
C TYR A 48 -2.20 3.46 7.37
N PHE A 49 -2.52 4.02 8.53
CA PHE A 49 -3.68 3.66 9.35
C PHE A 49 -4.70 4.80 9.39
N GLY A 50 -5.98 4.43 9.55
CA GLY A 50 -7.07 5.39 9.71
C GLY A 50 -7.22 5.87 11.15
N GLY A 51 -8.30 6.59 11.43
CA GLY A 51 -8.63 7.04 12.78
C GLY A 51 -8.88 5.88 13.74
N ARG A 52 -8.51 6.09 15.01
CA ARG A 52 -8.77 5.14 16.10
C ARG A 52 -10.24 5.19 16.49
N VAL A 53 -10.91 4.04 16.43
CA VAL A 53 -12.28 3.85 16.91
C VAL A 53 -12.26 2.69 17.90
N GLU A 54 -12.45 2.99 19.17
CA GLU A 54 -12.53 1.99 20.24
C GLU A 54 -13.77 2.25 21.10
N CYS A 55 -14.46 1.17 21.44
CA CYS A 55 -15.61 1.19 22.32
C CYS A 55 -15.26 0.46 23.62
N TYR A 56 -15.18 1.20 24.73
CA TYR A 56 -14.96 0.62 26.05
C TYR A 56 -16.27 0.18 26.72
N ARG A 57 -17.37 0.88 26.42
CA ARG A 57 -18.68 0.65 27.02
C ARG A 57 -19.78 0.93 26.01
N MET A 58 -20.59 -0.09 25.71
CA MET A 58 -21.68 0.02 24.74
C MET A 58 -22.84 0.88 25.21
N TYR A 59 -23.09 0.93 26.53
CA TYR A 59 -24.18 1.68 27.12
C TYR A 59 -23.79 2.28 28.48
N CYS A 60 -24.01 3.59 28.63
CA CYS A 60 -23.79 4.33 29.87
C CYS A 60 -24.99 5.23 30.11
N GLU A 61 -25.63 5.09 31.27
CA GLU A 61 -26.73 5.93 31.70
C GLU A 61 -26.23 6.95 32.74
N SER A 62 -26.74 8.18 32.67
CA SER A 62 -26.45 9.22 33.64
C SER A 62 -27.17 8.88 34.95
N ILE A 63 -26.43 8.44 35.96
CA ILE A 63 -26.95 8.39 37.34
C ILE A 63 -27.14 9.84 37.81
N ALA A 64 -28.10 10.10 38.71
CA ALA A 64 -28.60 11.44 39.06
C ALA A 64 -27.53 12.54 39.32
N ASP A 65 -26.31 12.19 39.76
CA ASP A 65 -25.21 13.13 40.02
C ASP A 65 -24.08 13.12 38.96
N ALA A 66 -24.12 12.24 37.96
CA ALA A 66 -23.04 12.00 37.00
C ALA A 66 -23.36 12.53 35.60
N LYS A 67 -22.82 13.70 35.24
CA LYS A 67 -22.98 14.27 33.88
C LYS A 67 -22.04 13.59 32.88
N ILE A 68 -22.59 13.06 31.79
CA ILE A 68 -21.82 12.59 30.63
C ILE A 68 -21.41 13.81 29.79
N LYS A 69 -20.11 13.97 29.55
CA LYS A 69 -19.56 15.04 28.70
C LYS A 69 -19.00 14.46 27.41
N TYR A 70 -19.34 15.08 26.30
CA TYR A 70 -18.74 14.81 24.99
C TYR A 70 -17.64 15.84 24.72
N LYS A 71 -16.41 15.36 24.47
CA LYS A 71 -15.29 16.21 24.09
C LYS A 71 -14.92 15.90 22.65
N ASP A 72 -15.06 16.90 21.78
CA ASP A 72 -14.66 16.82 20.38
C ASP A 72 -13.42 17.67 20.14
N ILE A 73 -12.49 17.16 19.35
CA ILE A 73 -11.33 17.93 18.92
C ILE A 73 -11.65 18.54 17.56
N CYS A 74 -11.90 19.85 17.57
CA CYS A 74 -12.15 20.62 16.36
C CYS A 74 -10.94 20.55 15.41
N SER A 75 -11.10 19.81 14.31
CA SER A 75 -10.11 19.75 13.22
C SER A 75 -8.79 19.04 13.55
N LEU A 76 -8.85 17.89 14.25
CA LEU A 76 -7.67 17.10 14.65
C LEU A 76 -6.64 16.90 13.53
N TYR A 77 -7.05 16.43 12.34
CA TYR A 77 -6.11 16.18 11.24
C TYR A 77 -5.37 17.44 10.80
N LEU A 78 -6.04 18.59 10.79
CA LEU A 78 -5.43 19.86 10.39
C LEU A 78 -4.43 20.35 11.42
N PHE A 79 -4.74 20.18 12.70
CA PHE A 79 -3.81 20.48 13.77
C PHE A 79 -2.53 19.65 13.63
N CYS A 80 -2.68 18.34 13.38
CA CYS A 80 -1.55 17.46 13.11
C CYS A 80 -0.81 17.84 11.82
N MET A 81 -1.51 18.28 10.76
CA MET A 81 -0.86 18.75 9.53
C MET A 81 -0.11 20.05 9.67
N ARG A 82 -0.57 20.91 10.56
CA ARG A 82 0.07 22.19 10.83
C ARG A 82 1.31 22.03 11.71
N GLN A 83 1.25 21.18 12.73
CA GLN A 83 2.34 21.01 13.71
C GLN A 83 3.23 19.79 13.47
N GLY A 84 2.82 18.90 12.57
CA GLY A 84 3.49 17.64 12.32
C GLY A 84 4.86 17.78 11.68
N ILE A 85 5.65 16.71 11.81
CA ILE A 85 6.95 16.55 11.16
C ILE A 85 6.73 15.76 9.88
N TYR A 86 7.16 16.30 8.75
CA TYR A 86 6.97 15.71 7.43
C TYR A 86 8.30 15.41 6.74
N PRO A 87 8.53 14.16 6.27
CA PRO A 87 9.72 13.84 5.50
C PRO A 87 9.68 14.47 4.11
N LEU A 88 10.81 14.95 3.64
CA LEU A 88 11.01 15.52 2.31
C LEU A 88 12.05 14.72 1.53
N GLY A 89 11.74 14.38 0.28
CA GLY A 89 12.67 13.71 -0.62
C GLY A 89 12.59 12.17 -0.56
N LEU A 90 13.70 11.53 -0.91
CA LEU A 90 13.81 10.08 -0.99
C LEU A 90 14.33 9.49 0.34
N PRO A 91 13.77 8.36 0.80
CA PRO A 91 14.26 7.69 1.99
C PRO A 91 15.60 6.99 1.75
N MET A 92 16.44 6.96 2.78
CA MET A 92 17.57 6.04 2.88
C MET A 92 17.12 4.77 3.59
N VAL A 93 17.39 3.62 2.97
CA VAL A 93 17.06 2.31 3.53
C VAL A 93 18.18 1.86 4.45
N LEU A 94 17.86 1.69 5.73
CA LEU A 94 18.74 1.15 6.75
C LEU A 94 18.33 -0.30 7.02
N THR A 95 19.30 -1.22 6.99
CA THR A 95 19.12 -2.65 7.27
C THR A 95 19.98 -3.12 8.45
N GLU A 96 20.99 -2.34 8.83
CA GLU A 96 21.85 -2.59 9.98
C GLU A 96 21.56 -1.53 11.05
N PHE A 97 21.33 -1.97 12.29
CA PHE A 97 20.89 -1.09 13.37
C PHE A 97 21.75 -1.26 14.62
N SER A 98 22.16 -0.14 15.19
CA SER A 98 22.64 -0.08 16.57
C SER A 98 21.46 0.12 17.52
N ASN A 99 21.43 -0.53 18.69
CA ASN A 99 20.31 -0.48 19.65
C ASN A 99 19.86 0.94 20.08
N ASN A 100 20.67 1.98 19.85
CA ASN A 100 20.38 3.37 20.25
C ASN A 100 19.87 4.29 19.12
N GLU A 101 19.76 3.81 17.87
CA GLU A 101 19.47 4.68 16.71
C GLU A 101 17.98 4.94 16.47
N ILE A 102 17.08 4.24 17.16
CA ILE A 102 15.62 4.34 16.95
C ILE A 102 15.09 5.76 17.21
N LYS A 103 15.73 6.49 18.14
CA LYS A 103 15.38 7.90 18.42
C LYS A 103 15.79 8.84 17.28
N ASN A 104 16.82 8.47 16.53
CA ASN A 104 17.38 9.29 15.46
C ASN A 104 16.72 9.00 14.11
N ILE A 105 16.10 7.82 13.96
CA ILE A 105 15.40 7.45 12.74
C ILE A 105 14.08 8.21 12.65
N GLN A 106 14.00 9.14 11.70
CA GLN A 106 12.77 9.81 11.31
C GLN A 106 12.24 9.22 10.01
N GLY A 107 11.09 8.55 10.08
CA GLY A 107 10.45 7.91 8.93
C GLY A 107 9.65 6.66 9.30
N LEU A 108 9.81 5.60 8.49
CA LEU A 108 9.08 4.33 8.63
C LEU A 108 9.98 3.25 9.18
N ILE A 109 9.48 2.43 10.08
CA ILE A 109 10.25 1.35 10.72
C ILE A 109 9.43 0.07 10.67
N LYS A 110 10.05 -1.01 10.15
CA LYS A 110 9.53 -2.37 10.21
C LYS A 110 10.20 -3.10 11.37
N ALA A 111 9.40 -3.47 12.37
CA ALA A 111 9.91 -4.07 13.60
C ALA A 111 9.02 -5.20 14.10
N THR A 112 9.59 -6.07 14.91
CA THR A 112 8.88 -6.99 15.80
C THR A 112 8.95 -6.44 17.21
N VAL A 113 7.79 -6.18 17.80
CA VAL A 113 7.62 -5.57 19.11
C VAL A 113 6.84 -6.47 20.04
N LEU A 114 7.20 -6.45 21.31
CA LEU A 114 6.50 -7.13 22.39
C LEU A 114 5.71 -6.09 23.21
N PRO A 115 4.37 -6.14 23.17
CA PRO A 115 3.54 -5.24 23.99
C PRO A 115 3.64 -5.54 25.49
N PRO A 116 3.52 -4.52 26.36
CA PRO A 116 3.46 -4.70 27.81
C PRO A 116 2.18 -5.43 28.23
N PHE A 117 2.20 -5.97 29.45
CA PHE A 117 1.00 -6.54 30.07
C PHE A 117 0.13 -5.41 30.66
N LYS A 118 -1.19 -5.47 30.41
CA LYS A 118 -2.21 -4.58 31.02
C LYS A 118 -2.08 -3.09 30.71
N LEU A 119 -1.99 -2.74 29.43
CA LEU A 119 -2.11 -1.35 29.00
C LEU A 119 -3.58 -1.02 28.65
N TYR A 120 -4.14 0.02 29.27
CA TYR A 120 -5.53 0.42 29.05
C TYR A 120 -5.78 0.99 27.63
N HIS A 121 -4.79 1.71 27.10
CA HIS A 121 -4.81 2.25 25.74
C HIS A 121 -3.62 1.73 24.94
N PRO A 122 -3.76 0.60 24.22
CA PRO A 122 -2.71 0.12 23.35
C PRO A 122 -2.39 1.16 22.27
N VAL A 123 -1.10 1.29 21.95
CA VAL A 123 -0.59 2.36 21.08
C VAL A 123 -0.46 1.88 19.64
N LEU A 124 0.09 0.68 19.44
CA LEU A 124 0.46 0.21 18.11
C LEU A 124 -0.72 -0.42 17.37
N PRO A 125 -1.04 0.06 16.15
CA PRO A 125 -2.06 -0.54 15.31
C PRO A 125 -1.58 -1.86 14.69
N PHE A 126 -2.51 -2.80 14.57
CA PHE A 126 -2.34 -4.08 13.89
C PHE A 126 -3.53 -4.33 12.96
N ARG A 127 -3.25 -4.59 11.68
CA ARG A 127 -4.29 -4.89 10.69
C ARG A 127 -4.41 -6.39 10.49
N TYR A 128 -5.59 -6.95 10.74
CA TYR A 128 -5.92 -8.36 10.51
C TYR A 128 -7.26 -8.44 9.76
N GLU A 129 -7.31 -9.21 8.67
CA GLU A 129 -8.51 -9.35 7.82
C GLU A 129 -9.18 -8.02 7.43
N GLN A 130 -8.38 -7.03 7.01
CA GLN A 130 -8.82 -5.66 6.65
C GLN A 130 -9.40 -4.82 7.80
N LYS A 131 -9.47 -5.34 9.02
CA LYS A 131 -9.88 -4.61 10.21
C LYS A 131 -8.66 -4.09 10.97
N LEU A 132 -8.83 -2.93 11.61
CA LEU A 132 -7.80 -2.30 12.44
C LEU A 132 -8.06 -2.64 13.91
N TYR A 133 -7.06 -3.23 14.54
CA TYR A 133 -7.08 -3.56 15.96
C TYR A 133 -5.91 -2.87 16.67
N PHE A 134 -6.06 -2.66 17.96
CA PHE A 134 -4.98 -2.19 18.85
C PHE A 134 -4.73 -3.25 19.92
N PRO A 135 -4.07 -4.37 19.59
CA PRO A 135 -3.94 -5.49 20.52
C PRO A 135 -2.67 -5.41 21.38
N LEU A 136 -2.71 -6.13 22.52
CA LEU A 136 -1.53 -6.44 23.34
C LEU A 136 -0.97 -7.84 23.09
N CYS A 137 -1.64 -8.62 22.24
CA CYS A 137 -1.22 -9.94 21.80
C CYS A 137 -1.73 -10.16 20.37
N ARG A 138 -0.83 -10.49 19.45
CA ARG A 138 -1.19 -10.83 18.07
C ARG A 138 -2.14 -12.03 18.03
N GLN A 139 -1.82 -13.10 18.75
CA GLN A 139 -2.59 -14.34 18.70
C GLN A 139 -4.00 -14.19 19.30
N CYS A 140 -4.19 -13.35 20.32
CA CYS A 140 -5.53 -13.04 20.84
C CYS A 140 -6.48 -12.42 19.81
N VAL A 141 -5.96 -11.69 18.82
CA VAL A 141 -6.79 -11.13 17.74
C VAL A 141 -7.27 -12.22 16.80
N ILE A 142 -6.39 -13.18 16.53
CA ILE A 142 -6.66 -14.30 15.62
C ILE A 142 -7.65 -15.26 16.28
N ASP A 143 -7.38 -15.65 17.52
CA ASP A 143 -8.18 -16.64 18.26
C ASP A 143 -9.44 -16.02 18.90
N GLN A 144 -9.56 -14.69 18.91
CA GLN A 144 -10.64 -13.94 19.60
C GLN A 144 -10.81 -14.34 21.07
N CYS A 145 -9.70 -14.61 21.76
CA CYS A 145 -9.71 -15.04 23.16
C CYS A 145 -9.94 -13.89 24.14
N SER A 146 -10.69 -14.16 25.22
CA SER A 146 -10.95 -13.21 26.32
C SER A 146 -9.88 -13.24 27.41
N LYS A 147 -9.13 -14.34 27.55
CA LYS A 147 -7.97 -14.50 28.45
C LYS A 147 -6.76 -14.92 27.64
N CYS A 148 -5.62 -14.30 27.90
CA CYS A 148 -4.38 -14.50 27.16
C CYS A 148 -3.41 -15.33 27.99
N ASP A 149 -3.16 -16.57 27.57
CA ASP A 149 -2.12 -17.47 28.11
C ASP A 149 -1.00 -17.71 27.09
N HIS A 150 -0.88 -16.83 26.08
CA HIS A 150 0.03 -16.98 24.95
C HIS A 150 1.50 -16.66 25.30
N ASP A 151 2.42 -17.37 24.65
CA ASP A 151 3.87 -17.19 24.85
C ASP A 151 4.39 -15.88 24.20
N VAL A 152 5.58 -15.42 24.61
CA VAL A 152 6.21 -14.17 24.17
C VAL A 152 6.28 -14.06 22.65
N LYS A 153 6.60 -15.15 21.95
CA LYS A 153 6.63 -15.17 20.47
C LYS A 153 5.25 -14.97 19.86
N GLN A 154 4.22 -15.61 20.41
CA GLN A 154 2.83 -15.50 19.94
C GLN A 154 2.22 -14.13 20.25
N ARG A 155 2.70 -13.48 21.32
CA ARG A 155 2.29 -12.13 21.71
C ARG A 155 2.96 -11.05 20.85
N SER A 156 4.16 -11.32 20.32
CA SER A 156 4.91 -10.37 19.52
C SER A 156 4.15 -9.96 18.25
N ILE A 157 4.19 -8.67 17.94
CA ILE A 157 3.54 -8.07 16.79
C ILE A 157 4.63 -7.66 15.81
N THR A 158 4.50 -8.07 14.56
CA THR A 158 5.37 -7.62 13.47
C THR A 158 4.56 -6.71 12.56
N GLY A 159 5.10 -5.52 12.29
CA GLY A 159 4.43 -4.52 11.48
C GLY A 159 5.36 -3.40 11.03
N THR A 160 4.83 -2.51 10.21
CA THR A 160 5.49 -1.28 9.79
C THR A 160 4.75 -0.11 10.43
N TRP A 161 5.48 0.73 11.15
CA TRP A 161 4.93 1.89 11.86
C TRP A 161 5.75 3.14 11.57
N VAL A 162 5.18 4.30 11.90
CA VAL A 162 5.94 5.56 11.89
C VAL A 162 6.83 5.58 13.13
N SER A 163 8.06 6.07 12.96
CA SER A 163 9.05 6.30 14.04
C SER A 163 8.45 6.93 15.30
N LEU A 164 7.62 7.97 15.17
CA LEU A 164 6.94 8.64 16.30
C LEU A 164 6.02 7.71 17.10
N GLU A 165 5.25 6.85 16.43
CA GLU A 165 4.37 5.89 17.09
C GLU A 165 5.19 4.83 17.84
N LEU A 166 6.28 4.38 17.23
CA LEU A 166 7.18 3.41 17.83
C LEU A 166 7.91 3.98 19.05
N GLN A 167 8.39 5.22 18.96
CA GLN A 167 8.99 5.94 20.10
C GLN A 167 7.99 6.07 21.25
N LYS A 168 6.74 6.45 20.94
CA LYS A 168 5.69 6.54 21.96
C LYS A 168 5.34 5.17 22.56
N ALA A 169 5.35 4.11 21.76
CA ALA A 169 5.15 2.76 22.25
C ALA A 169 6.26 2.35 23.23
N VAL A 170 7.53 2.64 22.91
CA VAL A 170 8.67 2.35 23.82
C VAL A 170 8.53 3.10 25.14
N GLU A 171 8.11 4.37 25.13
CA GLU A 171 7.83 5.14 26.37
C GLU A 171 6.76 4.51 27.25
N VAL A 172 5.76 3.87 26.64
CA VAL A 172 4.63 3.24 27.33
C VAL A 172 4.96 1.80 27.75
N GLY A 173 6.19 1.33 27.49
CA GLY A 173 6.71 0.04 27.96
C GLY A 173 6.71 -1.09 26.93
N TYR A 174 6.57 -0.78 25.63
CA TYR A 174 6.77 -1.77 24.58
C TYR A 174 8.27 -2.07 24.41
N VAL A 175 8.61 -3.35 24.23
CA VAL A 175 9.99 -3.80 24.03
C VAL A 175 10.17 -4.18 22.56
N ILE A 176 11.18 -3.61 21.90
CA ILE A 176 11.51 -3.95 20.52
C ILE A 176 12.36 -5.22 20.53
N VAL A 177 11.86 -6.29 19.93
CA VAL A 177 12.53 -7.59 19.88
C VAL A 177 13.51 -7.64 18.71
N LYS A 178 13.09 -7.12 17.54
CA LYS A 178 13.91 -7.12 16.33
C LYS A 178 13.53 -5.96 15.43
N LEU A 179 14.52 -5.22 14.93
CA LEU A 179 14.37 -4.27 13.83
C LEU A 179 14.71 -5.01 12.53
N HIS A 180 13.86 -4.91 11.51
CA HIS A 180 14.08 -5.58 10.22
C HIS A 180 14.59 -4.59 9.17
N GLU A 181 13.91 -3.47 9.02
CA GLU A 181 14.23 -2.44 8.03
C GLU A 181 13.70 -1.10 8.52
N ALA A 182 14.34 0.00 8.14
CA ALA A 182 13.87 1.34 8.43
C ALA A 182 14.19 2.27 7.26
N TRP A 183 13.25 3.17 6.98
CA TRP A 183 13.41 4.24 6.01
C TRP A 183 13.65 5.52 6.79
N HIS A 184 14.87 6.04 6.69
CA HIS A 184 15.27 7.30 7.27
C HIS A 184 15.16 8.42 6.24
N PHE A 185 14.64 9.58 6.65
CA PHE A 185 14.63 10.79 5.84
C PHE A 185 15.52 11.85 6.50
N ASP A 186 16.60 12.24 5.81
CA ASP A 186 17.53 13.28 6.31
C ASP A 186 16.90 14.66 6.37
N LYS A 187 15.99 14.93 5.43
CA LYS A 187 15.28 16.21 5.34
C LYS A 187 13.89 16.03 5.88
N VAL A 188 13.61 16.74 6.98
CA VAL A 188 12.27 16.87 7.53
C VAL A 188 11.86 18.33 7.57
N SER A 189 10.60 18.61 7.23
CA SER A 189 9.96 19.89 7.53
C SER A 189 9.27 19.75 8.87
N LYS A 190 9.66 20.59 9.82
CA LYS A 190 8.99 20.71 11.12
C LYS A 190 8.51 22.16 11.25
N PHE A 191 7.29 22.33 11.71
CA PHE A 191 6.86 23.64 12.17
C PHE A 191 7.53 23.94 13.51
N ASP A 192 8.46 24.90 13.51
CA ASP A 192 9.06 25.40 14.74
C ASP A 192 8.48 26.80 15.07
N PRO A 193 7.75 26.95 16.19
CA PRO A 193 7.19 28.22 16.62
C PRO A 193 8.24 29.32 16.81
N ASP A 194 9.48 28.95 17.17
CA ASP A 194 10.51 29.89 17.58
C ASP A 194 11.35 30.43 16.40
N ILE A 195 11.39 29.71 15.27
CA ILE A 195 12.27 30.01 14.12
C ILE A 195 11.47 30.61 12.94
N HIS A 196 10.13 30.67 13.02
CA HIS A 196 9.25 31.05 11.90
C HIS A 196 9.53 30.24 10.61
N GLU A 197 10.02 29.01 10.73
CA GLU A 197 10.17 28.14 9.57
C GLU A 197 8.76 27.67 9.15
N ASN A 198 8.34 28.06 7.94
CA ASN A 198 7.02 27.73 7.44
C ASN A 198 6.93 26.22 7.24
N GLY A 199 6.21 25.54 8.13
CA GLY A 199 5.86 24.13 7.97
C GLY A 199 5.14 23.91 6.63
N LEU A 200 5.40 22.78 5.98
CA LEU A 200 4.96 22.48 4.60
C LEU A 200 3.49 22.80 4.31
N PHE A 201 2.59 22.58 5.28
CA PHE A 201 1.14 22.81 5.13
C PHE A 201 0.62 24.02 5.91
N LYS A 202 1.47 24.75 6.64
CA LYS A 202 1.05 25.83 7.54
C LYS A 202 0.26 26.90 6.81
N GLU A 203 0.82 27.48 5.75
CA GLU A 203 0.19 28.59 5.02
C GLU A 203 -1.16 28.18 4.42
N TYR A 204 -1.23 27.00 3.81
CA TYR A 204 -2.47 26.47 3.26
C TYR A 204 -3.54 26.30 4.36
N ILE A 205 -3.17 25.69 5.48
CA ILE A 205 -4.11 25.44 6.58
C ILE A 205 -4.57 26.74 7.20
N ASP A 206 -3.65 27.68 7.45
CA ASP A 206 -3.95 28.98 8.07
C ASP A 206 -4.95 29.77 7.21
N VAL A 207 -4.77 29.81 5.88
CA VAL A 207 -5.71 30.48 4.96
C VAL A 207 -7.12 29.87 5.02
N PHE A 208 -7.24 28.55 4.84
CA PHE A 208 -8.57 27.93 4.82
C PHE A 208 -9.22 27.84 6.21
N LEU A 209 -8.43 27.79 7.27
CA LEU A 209 -8.93 27.85 8.65
C LEU A 209 -9.48 29.25 8.96
N THR A 210 -8.79 30.31 8.50
CA THR A 210 -9.27 31.70 8.58
C THR A 210 -10.61 31.86 7.86
N LEU A 211 -10.69 31.42 6.60
CA LEU A 211 -11.94 31.46 5.81
C LEU A 211 -13.07 30.68 6.47
N LYS A 212 -12.76 29.48 6.99
CA LYS A 212 -13.74 28.66 7.71
C LYS A 212 -14.26 29.36 8.96
N GLN A 213 -13.39 30.05 9.70
CA GLN A 213 -13.75 30.73 10.94
C GLN A 213 -14.56 32.00 10.65
N GLN A 214 -14.13 32.81 9.70
CA GLN A 214 -14.85 34.00 9.23
C GLN A 214 -16.25 33.64 8.72
N ALA A 215 -16.37 32.58 7.92
CA ALA A 215 -17.66 32.11 7.39
C ALA A 215 -18.58 31.48 8.45
N SER A 216 -18.06 31.16 9.64
CA SER A 216 -18.88 30.57 10.73
C SER A 216 -19.67 31.63 11.50
N GLY A 217 -19.28 32.90 11.40
CA GLY A 217 -19.77 33.96 12.27
C GLY A 217 -19.27 33.82 13.71
N TYR A 218 -19.69 34.74 14.57
CA TYR A 218 -19.39 34.67 16.00
C TYR A 218 -20.19 33.53 16.68
N PRO A 219 -19.59 32.83 17.66
CA PRO A 219 -20.32 31.88 18.51
C PRO A 219 -21.49 32.56 19.23
N ALA A 220 -22.58 31.83 19.48
CA ALA A 220 -23.77 32.36 20.17
C ALA A 220 -23.48 32.82 21.61
N ASP A 221 -22.42 32.29 22.23
CA ASP A 221 -21.98 32.62 23.59
C ASP A 221 -20.90 33.72 23.64
N CYS A 222 -20.60 34.36 22.50
CA CYS A 222 -19.56 35.39 22.41
C CYS A 222 -20.10 36.75 22.84
N LEU A 223 -19.80 37.17 24.07
CA LEU A 223 -20.17 38.48 24.62
C LEU A 223 -19.23 39.60 24.16
N ASP A 224 -17.99 39.28 23.76
CA ASP A 224 -16.98 40.24 23.32
C ASP A 224 -16.22 39.73 22.08
N GLU A 225 -16.45 40.40 20.95
CA GLU A 225 -15.82 40.10 19.66
C GLU A 225 -14.29 40.24 19.70
N LYS A 226 -13.76 41.18 20.50
CA LYS A 226 -12.31 41.43 20.59
C LYS A 226 -11.61 40.35 21.40
N ALA A 227 -12.22 39.92 22.50
CA ALA A 227 -11.72 38.81 23.31
C ALA A 227 -11.66 37.51 22.49
N TYR A 228 -12.64 37.28 21.61
CA TYR A 228 -12.63 36.12 20.71
C TYR A 228 -11.50 36.15 19.68
N MET A 229 -11.23 37.32 19.09
CA MET A 229 -10.12 37.48 18.15
C MET A 229 -8.77 37.31 18.83
N GLN A 230 -8.63 37.84 20.04
CA GLN A 230 -7.41 37.71 20.83
C GLN A 230 -7.17 36.25 21.23
N ASP A 231 -8.19 35.54 21.74
CA ASP A 231 -8.08 34.12 22.07
C ASP A 231 -7.75 33.27 20.85
N TYR A 232 -8.32 33.59 19.69
CA TYR A 232 -8.01 32.91 18.45
C TYR A 232 -6.57 33.19 17.98
N PHE A 233 -6.10 34.42 18.12
CA PHE A 233 -4.73 34.79 17.80
C PHE A 233 -3.72 34.14 18.78
N GLU A 234 -4.01 34.09 20.07
CA GLU A 234 -3.15 33.47 21.08
C GLU A 234 -3.08 31.95 20.91
N ASN A 235 -4.22 31.29 20.64
CA ASN A 235 -4.27 29.83 20.51
C ASN A 235 -3.86 29.32 19.12
N GLN A 236 -4.18 30.07 18.05
CA GLN A 236 -3.98 29.64 16.67
C GLN A 236 -3.03 30.54 15.88
N GLY A 237 -2.57 31.68 16.38
CA GLY A 237 -1.65 32.56 15.66
C GLY A 237 -2.22 33.15 14.36
N ILE A 238 -3.55 33.21 14.22
CA ILE A 238 -4.25 33.64 13.01
C ILE A 238 -5.01 34.93 13.31
N LEU A 239 -4.77 35.97 12.51
CA LEU A 239 -5.51 37.23 12.57
C LEU A 239 -6.80 37.12 11.75
N LEU A 240 -7.94 37.33 12.41
CA LEU A 240 -9.25 37.33 11.77
C LEU A 240 -9.65 38.76 11.40
N ASP A 241 -10.04 39.01 10.14
CA ASP A 241 -10.62 40.29 9.73
C ASP A 241 -12.07 40.44 10.23
N PRO A 242 -12.40 41.44 11.07
CA PRO A 242 -13.75 41.62 11.62
C PRO A 242 -14.81 41.87 10.53
N SER A 243 -14.43 42.58 9.46
CA SER A 243 -15.33 42.95 8.35
C SER A 243 -15.77 41.78 7.48
N LYS A 244 -15.10 40.62 7.59
CA LYS A 244 -15.40 39.42 6.82
C LYS A 244 -16.07 38.32 7.65
N ILE A 245 -16.32 38.56 8.94
CA ILE A 245 -16.99 37.61 9.82
C ILE A 245 -18.50 37.70 9.56
N GLU A 246 -18.97 36.87 8.63
CA GLU A 246 -20.39 36.74 8.31
C GLU A 246 -20.75 35.26 8.21
N LYS A 247 -21.94 34.90 8.70
CA LYS A 247 -22.42 33.52 8.64
C LYS A 247 -22.74 33.12 7.19
N ASN A 248 -21.81 32.42 6.56
CA ASN A 248 -21.95 31.90 5.21
C ASN A 248 -21.75 30.38 5.18
N VAL A 249 -22.87 29.65 5.14
CA VAL A 249 -22.87 28.18 5.18
C VAL A 249 -22.15 27.56 3.96
N GLY A 250 -22.28 28.17 2.79
CA GLY A 250 -21.67 27.68 1.55
C GLY A 250 -20.15 27.80 1.59
N LEU A 251 -19.64 29.00 1.87
CA LEU A 251 -18.20 29.26 1.98
C LEU A 251 -17.57 28.40 3.07
N ARG A 252 -18.24 28.30 4.23
CA ARG A 252 -17.80 27.44 5.33
C ARG A 252 -17.64 25.99 4.90
N THR A 253 -18.60 25.47 4.13
CA THR A 253 -18.58 24.09 3.65
C THR A 253 -17.44 23.87 2.68
N LEU A 254 -17.25 24.78 1.72
CA LEU A 254 -16.13 24.73 0.78
C LEU A 254 -14.77 24.76 1.49
N SER A 255 -14.56 25.71 2.42
CA SER A 255 -13.31 25.78 3.18
C SER A 255 -13.06 24.50 3.99
N LYS A 256 -14.10 23.94 4.63
CA LYS A 256 -14.00 22.68 5.37
C LYS A 256 -13.64 21.50 4.46
N ILE A 257 -14.23 21.42 3.27
CA ILE A 257 -13.94 20.35 2.30
C ILE A 257 -12.49 20.49 1.80
N SER A 258 -12.05 21.68 1.42
CA SER A 258 -10.68 21.91 0.94
C SER A 258 -9.64 21.47 1.98
N LEU A 259 -9.87 21.79 3.25
CA LEU A 259 -9.01 21.36 4.36
C LEU A 259 -8.94 19.82 4.48
N ASN A 260 -10.08 19.14 4.48
CA ASN A 260 -10.12 17.68 4.65
C ASN A 260 -9.67 16.91 3.40
N ALA A 261 -9.92 17.47 2.21
CA ALA A 261 -9.60 16.86 0.93
C ALA A 261 -8.09 16.77 0.69
N LEU A 262 -7.31 17.74 1.18
CA LEU A 262 -5.85 17.74 1.06
C LEU A 262 -5.24 16.45 1.65
N TYR A 263 -5.59 16.13 2.89
CA TYR A 263 -5.13 14.90 3.55
C TYR A 263 -5.56 13.64 2.79
N GLY A 264 -6.85 13.59 2.39
CA GLY A 264 -7.39 12.47 1.63
C GLY A 264 -6.68 12.25 0.28
N LYS A 265 -6.24 13.34 -0.37
CA LYS A 265 -5.51 13.28 -1.64
C LYS A 265 -4.11 12.69 -1.48
N LEU A 266 -3.41 13.02 -0.40
CA LEU A 266 -2.10 12.43 -0.08
C LEU A 266 -2.19 10.93 0.22
N GLY A 267 -3.30 10.49 0.83
CA GLY A 267 -3.61 9.08 1.10
C GLY A 267 -4.32 8.36 -0.04
N GLN A 268 -4.42 8.95 -1.24
CA GLN A 268 -5.18 8.36 -2.34
C GLN A 268 -4.54 7.04 -2.79
N ARG A 269 -5.38 6.02 -3.01
CA ARG A 269 -4.93 4.75 -3.58
C ARG A 269 -4.42 4.99 -5.00
N SER A 270 -3.23 4.47 -5.31
CA SER A 270 -2.73 4.39 -6.70
C SER A 270 -3.55 3.41 -7.54
N ASP A 271 -4.13 2.41 -6.88
CA ASP A 271 -4.77 1.26 -7.52
C ASP A 271 -6.28 1.44 -7.42
N VAL A 272 -6.81 2.49 -8.08
CA VAL A 272 -8.25 2.69 -8.19
C VAL A 272 -8.74 1.90 -9.39
N ASP A 273 -9.70 1.00 -9.16
CA ASP A 273 -10.37 0.30 -10.24
C ASP A 273 -11.17 1.33 -11.06
N GLN A 274 -10.74 1.54 -12.31
CA GLN A 274 -11.45 2.40 -13.25
C GLN A 274 -12.43 1.54 -14.04
N VAL A 275 -13.73 1.73 -13.80
CA VAL A 275 -14.77 1.10 -14.61
C VAL A 275 -14.93 1.91 -15.90
N THR A 276 -14.75 1.27 -17.04
CA THR A 276 -15.02 1.86 -18.35
C THR A 276 -16.09 1.06 -19.06
N TYR A 277 -17.22 1.71 -19.36
CA TYR A 277 -18.27 1.12 -20.17
C TYR A 277 -17.84 1.14 -21.63
N CYS A 278 -17.66 -0.03 -22.22
CA CYS A 278 -17.34 -0.19 -23.64
C CYS A 278 -18.62 -0.58 -24.37
N ILE A 279 -19.14 0.30 -25.22
CA ILE A 279 -20.32 -0.01 -26.06
C ILE A 279 -19.86 -0.68 -27.36
N HIS A 280 -18.69 -0.27 -27.86
CA HIS A 280 -18.12 -0.82 -29.09
C HIS A 280 -16.98 -1.80 -28.81
N PRO A 281 -16.93 -2.94 -29.53
CA PRO A 281 -15.83 -3.90 -29.41
C PRO A 281 -14.44 -3.27 -29.61
N ARG A 282 -14.33 -2.22 -30.43
CA ARG A 282 -13.07 -1.51 -30.68
C ARG A 282 -12.47 -0.87 -29.43
N GLU A 283 -13.29 -0.26 -28.58
CA GLU A 283 -12.86 0.39 -27.32
C GLU A 283 -12.42 -0.66 -26.30
N TYR A 284 -13.17 -1.75 -26.22
CA TYR A 284 -12.83 -2.91 -25.42
C TYR A 284 -11.44 -3.46 -25.79
N PHE A 285 -11.19 -3.70 -27.08
CA PHE A 285 -9.88 -4.18 -27.53
C PHE A 285 -8.76 -3.15 -27.32
N ALA A 286 -9.03 -1.85 -27.47
CA ALA A 286 -8.02 -0.84 -27.17
C ALA A 286 -7.59 -0.86 -25.70
N ILE A 287 -8.54 -1.03 -24.77
CA ILE A 287 -8.27 -1.12 -23.32
C ILE A 287 -7.63 -2.46 -22.96
N LEU A 288 -7.97 -3.55 -23.67
CA LEU A 288 -7.39 -4.87 -23.48
C LEU A 288 -5.95 -4.99 -24.04
N MET A 289 -5.57 -4.12 -24.97
CA MET A 289 -4.23 -4.09 -25.57
C MET A 289 -3.32 -3.00 -24.99
N ASP A 290 -3.81 -2.23 -24.01
CA ASP A 290 -3.01 -1.25 -23.27
C ASP A 290 -2.14 -1.96 -22.21
N ASP A 291 -0.84 -2.04 -22.48
CA ASP A 291 0.17 -2.68 -21.63
C ASP A 291 0.43 -1.88 -20.33
N SER A 292 -0.08 -0.64 -20.21
CA SER A 292 0.06 0.18 -18.99
C SER A 292 -0.86 -0.25 -17.84
N LYS A 293 -1.89 -1.08 -18.11
CA LYS A 293 -2.92 -1.47 -17.15
C LYS A 293 -2.76 -2.93 -16.70
N VAL A 294 -2.30 -3.12 -15.46
CA VAL A 294 -1.77 -4.40 -14.93
C VAL A 294 -2.82 -5.36 -14.34
N LYS A 295 -4.05 -4.89 -14.04
CA LYS A 295 -5.15 -5.74 -13.54
C LYS A 295 -6.46 -5.36 -14.21
N ARG A 296 -7.14 -6.35 -14.79
CA ARG A 296 -8.40 -6.16 -15.53
C ARG A 296 -9.47 -7.12 -15.03
N GLN A 297 -10.57 -6.57 -14.53
CA GLN A 297 -11.81 -7.28 -14.26
C GLN A 297 -12.85 -6.81 -15.27
N ILE A 298 -13.57 -7.74 -15.90
CA ILE A 298 -14.66 -7.43 -16.82
C ILE A 298 -15.95 -7.98 -16.22
N GLN A 299 -17.01 -7.18 -16.27
CA GLN A 299 -18.35 -7.66 -16.05
C GLN A 299 -19.03 -7.94 -17.40
N ILE A 300 -19.34 -9.21 -17.70
CA ILE A 300 -20.11 -9.60 -18.88
C ILE A 300 -21.41 -10.23 -18.39
N PHE A 301 -22.55 -9.64 -18.78
CA PHE A 301 -23.90 -10.10 -18.38
C PHE A 301 -24.06 -10.32 -16.86
N GLY A 302 -23.49 -9.44 -16.04
CA GLY A 302 -23.57 -9.51 -14.57
C GLY A 302 -22.50 -10.36 -13.90
N TRP A 303 -21.74 -11.17 -14.66
CA TRP A 303 -20.68 -12.03 -14.15
C TRP A 303 -19.31 -11.36 -14.28
N TRP A 304 -18.51 -11.45 -13.20
CA TRP A 304 -17.16 -10.90 -13.16
C TRP A 304 -16.13 -11.93 -13.62
N TYR A 305 -15.30 -11.54 -14.59
CA TYR A 305 -14.20 -12.31 -15.12
C TYR A 305 -12.89 -11.55 -14.91
N CYS A 306 -11.91 -12.19 -14.29
CA CYS A 306 -10.55 -11.66 -14.21
C CYS A 306 -9.78 -12.06 -15.47
N ILE A 307 -9.24 -11.11 -16.23
CA ILE A 307 -8.33 -11.45 -17.33
C ILE A 307 -6.89 -11.47 -16.83
N PRO A 308 -6.19 -12.61 -16.91
CA PRO A 308 -4.74 -12.63 -16.78
C PRO A 308 -4.13 -11.91 -17.99
N SER A 309 -3.62 -10.70 -17.77
CA SER A 309 -3.36 -9.77 -18.87
C SER A 309 -1.92 -9.83 -19.40
N TRP A 310 -1.54 -10.96 -20.03
CA TRP A 310 -0.23 -11.07 -20.67
C TRP A 310 -0.34 -11.84 -22.01
N TYR A 311 -0.79 -11.15 -23.06
CA TYR A 311 -0.73 -11.65 -24.44
C TYR A 311 0.28 -10.79 -25.21
N ALA A 312 1.29 -11.42 -25.79
CA ALA A 312 2.24 -10.74 -26.67
C ALA A 312 2.51 -11.58 -27.91
N ALA A 313 2.13 -11.09 -29.08
CA ALA A 313 2.44 -11.72 -30.36
C ALA A 313 3.66 -11.03 -30.99
N HIS A 314 4.73 -11.79 -31.21
CA HIS A 314 5.93 -11.33 -31.91
C HIS A 314 6.13 -12.14 -33.19
N GLY A 315 6.68 -11.54 -34.23
CA GLY A 315 6.92 -12.23 -35.50
C GLY A 315 7.70 -11.38 -36.49
N ASP A 316 7.87 -11.90 -37.70
CA ASP A 316 8.58 -11.20 -38.76
C ASP A 316 7.81 -9.96 -39.25
N ARG A 317 8.55 -8.96 -39.76
CA ARG A 317 7.97 -7.72 -40.30
C ARG A 317 6.93 -8.05 -41.37
N ALA A 318 5.76 -7.44 -41.25
CA ALA A 318 4.59 -7.58 -42.14
C ALA A 318 3.72 -8.85 -41.95
N ILE A 319 3.93 -9.65 -40.90
CA ILE A 319 2.98 -10.70 -40.54
C ILE A 319 1.80 -10.09 -39.77
N SER A 320 0.60 -10.51 -40.14
CA SER A 320 -0.61 -10.21 -39.37
C SER A 320 -1.31 -11.51 -39.01
N TYR A 321 -1.85 -11.58 -37.80
CA TYR A 321 -2.54 -12.77 -37.29
C TYR A 321 -3.98 -12.42 -36.95
N THR A 322 -4.88 -13.37 -37.17
CA THR A 322 -6.30 -13.22 -36.84
C THR A 322 -6.57 -13.85 -35.49
N PHE A 323 -6.92 -13.01 -34.51
CA PHE A 323 -7.35 -13.46 -33.19
C PHE A 323 -8.78 -12.98 -32.95
N LEU A 324 -9.68 -13.91 -32.62
CA LEU A 324 -11.11 -13.64 -32.42
C LEU A 324 -11.72 -12.76 -33.54
N GLN A 325 -11.54 -13.20 -34.79
CA GLN A 325 -12.08 -12.57 -36.00
C GLN A 325 -11.50 -11.19 -36.38
N LYS A 326 -10.37 -10.76 -35.79
CA LYS A 326 -9.70 -9.51 -36.16
C LYS A 326 -8.23 -9.72 -36.53
N THR A 327 -7.82 -9.20 -37.68
CA THR A 327 -6.44 -9.25 -38.18
C THR A 327 -5.60 -8.13 -37.58
N LEU A 328 -4.49 -8.47 -36.91
CA LEU A 328 -3.60 -7.54 -36.20
C LEU A 328 -2.14 -7.73 -36.65
N PRO A 329 -1.35 -6.64 -36.74
CA PRO A 329 0.08 -6.73 -37.01
C PRO A 329 0.85 -7.27 -35.79
N VAL A 330 1.89 -8.06 -36.03
CA VAL A 330 2.77 -8.58 -34.97
C VAL A 330 3.79 -7.54 -34.50
N LYS A 331 4.23 -7.63 -33.24
CA LYS A 331 5.35 -6.85 -32.72
C LYS A 331 6.68 -7.43 -33.23
N GLU A 332 7.71 -6.61 -33.40
CA GLU A 332 9.05 -7.08 -33.83
C GLU A 332 9.68 -8.01 -32.77
N TRP A 333 10.56 -8.90 -33.22
CA TRP A 333 11.29 -9.81 -32.33
C TRP A 333 12.16 -9.05 -31.31
N THR A 334 12.06 -9.45 -30.04
CA THR A 334 13.02 -9.00 -29.02
C THR A 334 14.28 -9.88 -29.06
N PRO A 335 15.45 -9.38 -28.60
CA PRO A 335 16.70 -10.14 -28.65
C PRO A 335 16.63 -11.52 -27.98
N LEU A 336 15.90 -11.62 -26.86
CA LEU A 336 15.70 -12.88 -26.14
C LEU A 336 14.82 -13.86 -26.93
N LEU A 337 13.77 -13.36 -27.59
CA LEU A 337 12.85 -14.19 -28.37
C LEU A 337 13.51 -14.70 -29.65
N SER A 338 14.38 -13.89 -30.29
CA SER A 338 15.19 -14.36 -31.43
C SER A 338 16.11 -15.51 -30.99
N MET A 339 16.78 -15.39 -29.84
CA MET A 339 17.63 -16.46 -29.33
C MET A 339 16.87 -17.76 -29.05
N LEU A 340 15.66 -17.66 -28.48
CA LEU A 340 14.81 -18.82 -28.21
C LEU A 340 14.30 -19.45 -29.51
N ARG A 341 13.85 -18.64 -30.47
CA ARG A 341 13.46 -19.10 -31.80
C ARG A 341 14.62 -19.86 -32.47
N ASP A 342 15.81 -19.27 -32.51
CA ASP A 342 16.98 -19.87 -33.18
C ASP A 342 17.45 -21.17 -32.48
N ALA A 343 17.22 -21.30 -31.17
CA ALA A 343 17.48 -22.55 -30.43
C ALA A 343 16.45 -23.64 -30.78
N VAL A 344 15.17 -23.29 -30.86
CA VAL A 344 14.10 -24.23 -31.21
C VAL A 344 14.18 -24.62 -32.69
N SER A 345 14.48 -23.68 -33.58
CA SER A 345 14.66 -23.95 -35.01
C SER A 345 15.81 -24.93 -35.27
N ARG A 346 16.92 -24.81 -34.54
CA ARG A 346 18.03 -25.78 -34.61
C ARG A 346 17.66 -27.16 -34.07
N ALA A 347 16.84 -27.23 -33.02
CA ALA A 347 16.43 -28.49 -32.40
C ALA A 347 15.34 -29.23 -33.20
N ALA A 348 14.40 -28.47 -33.79
CA ALA A 348 13.25 -29.02 -34.51
C ALA A 348 13.47 -29.11 -36.03
N GLY A 349 14.51 -28.47 -36.57
CA GLY A 349 14.82 -28.46 -38.00
C GLY A 349 13.83 -27.65 -38.86
N CYS A 350 13.07 -26.75 -38.23
CA CYS A 350 12.07 -25.91 -38.90
C CYS A 350 12.17 -24.44 -38.48
N ASP A 351 11.85 -23.55 -39.41
CA ASP A 351 11.87 -22.11 -39.18
C ASP A 351 10.51 -21.63 -38.67
N PHE A 352 10.52 -20.80 -37.61
CA PHE A 352 9.31 -20.23 -37.02
C PHE A 352 9.25 -18.73 -37.29
N ASN A 353 8.18 -18.27 -37.94
CA ASN A 353 7.97 -16.87 -38.31
C ASN A 353 7.08 -16.09 -37.33
N PHE A 354 6.45 -16.80 -36.37
CA PHE A 354 5.47 -16.26 -35.45
C PHE A 354 5.58 -16.92 -34.07
N VAL A 355 5.52 -16.11 -33.02
CA VAL A 355 5.36 -16.57 -31.64
C VAL A 355 4.19 -15.83 -30.99
N LEU A 356 3.24 -16.60 -30.49
CA LEU A 356 2.19 -16.11 -29.61
C LEU A 356 2.55 -16.45 -28.17
N MET A 357 2.92 -15.46 -27.37
CA MET A 357 3.02 -15.65 -25.93
C MET A 357 1.63 -15.62 -25.33
N ILE A 358 1.13 -16.80 -24.97
CA ILE A 358 -0.09 -16.98 -24.19
C ILE A 358 0.30 -17.24 -22.72
N ASN A 359 -0.27 -16.40 -21.85
CA ASN A 359 -0.55 -16.64 -20.43
C ASN A 359 0.64 -16.86 -19.47
N ARG A 360 0.94 -15.81 -18.70
CA ARG A 360 1.34 -16.01 -17.29
C ARG A 360 0.10 -16.45 -16.51
N TYR A 361 -0.19 -17.75 -16.59
CA TYR A 361 -1.33 -18.33 -15.90
C TYR A 361 -1.17 -18.23 -14.38
N ARG A 362 -2.10 -17.55 -13.70
CA ARG A 362 -2.13 -17.51 -12.23
C ARG A 362 -2.84 -18.74 -11.64
N ASP A 363 -3.88 -19.23 -12.33
CA ASP A 363 -4.72 -20.35 -11.89
C ASP A 363 -5.00 -21.33 -13.05
N GLY A 364 -5.44 -22.55 -12.71
CA GLY A 364 -5.24 -23.78 -13.50
C GLY A 364 -6.31 -24.19 -14.51
N TRP A 365 -7.05 -23.28 -15.13
CA TRP A 365 -8.13 -23.65 -16.06
C TRP A 365 -8.13 -22.73 -17.28
N ASP A 366 -7.52 -23.15 -18.40
CA ASP A 366 -7.68 -22.51 -19.71
C ASP A 366 -7.23 -23.46 -20.83
N THR A 367 -7.97 -23.45 -21.94
CA THR A 367 -7.71 -24.22 -23.18
C THR A 367 -7.13 -23.31 -24.27
N ALA A 368 -6.17 -23.83 -25.05
CA ALA A 368 -5.60 -23.11 -26.19
C ALA A 368 -6.12 -23.70 -27.51
N ASP A 369 -6.82 -22.90 -28.31
CA ASP A 369 -7.38 -23.30 -29.61
C ASP A 369 -6.38 -23.11 -30.77
N ARG A 370 -6.45 -24.03 -31.76
CA ARG A 370 -5.59 -24.07 -32.95
C ARG A 370 -6.21 -23.44 -34.20
N GLU A 371 -6.95 -22.33 -34.06
CA GLU A 371 -7.80 -21.89 -35.18
C GLU A 371 -7.10 -21.22 -36.38
N ASN A 372 -5.78 -20.95 -36.37
CA ASN A 372 -5.13 -20.25 -37.51
C ASN A 372 -3.65 -20.64 -37.77
N VAL A 373 -3.25 -21.89 -37.51
CA VAL A 373 -1.90 -22.40 -37.82
C VAL A 373 -1.98 -23.31 -39.05
N ASP A 374 -0.97 -23.25 -39.93
CA ASP A 374 -0.85 -24.18 -41.07
C ASP A 374 -0.95 -25.63 -40.53
N PRO A 375 -1.95 -26.44 -40.99
CA PRO A 375 -2.15 -27.80 -40.51
C PRO A 375 -0.93 -28.71 -40.65
N ASN A 376 -0.03 -28.38 -41.57
CA ASN A 376 1.17 -29.17 -41.87
C ASN A 376 2.44 -28.63 -41.17
N ALA A 377 2.36 -27.50 -40.47
CA ALA A 377 3.50 -26.93 -39.76
C ALA A 377 3.54 -27.38 -38.29
N PRO A 378 4.69 -27.84 -37.77
CA PRO A 378 4.83 -28.21 -36.37
C PRO A 378 4.68 -26.97 -35.48
N THR A 379 3.85 -27.05 -34.43
CA THR A 379 3.74 -26.01 -33.40
C THR A 379 4.64 -26.36 -32.22
N ALA A 380 5.59 -25.49 -31.89
CA ALA A 380 6.45 -25.66 -30.71
C ALA A 380 5.85 -24.95 -29.48
N TRP A 381 5.62 -25.70 -28.40
CA TRP A 381 5.13 -25.16 -27.13
C TRP A 381 6.28 -25.07 -26.13
N LEU A 382 6.70 -23.86 -25.80
CA LEU A 382 7.68 -23.61 -24.75
C LEU A 382 6.96 -23.17 -23.47
N SER A 383 7.14 -23.93 -22.39
CA SER A 383 6.59 -23.60 -21.08
C SER A 383 7.73 -23.20 -20.14
N PHE A 384 7.60 -22.05 -19.49
CA PHE A 384 8.56 -21.56 -18.50
C PHE A 384 7.83 -21.32 -17.17
N GLY A 385 8.39 -21.81 -16.06
CA GLY A 385 7.76 -21.73 -14.74
C GLY A 385 7.12 -23.06 -14.29
N GLN A 386 6.07 -23.01 -13.49
CA GLN A 386 5.46 -24.17 -12.84
C GLN A 386 5.03 -25.27 -13.83
N CYS A 387 5.34 -26.54 -13.51
CA CYS A 387 4.91 -27.71 -14.29
C CYS A 387 3.37 -27.84 -14.29
N ARG A 388 2.78 -28.07 -15.46
CA ARG A 388 1.33 -28.19 -15.65
C ARG A 388 0.98 -29.45 -16.43
N LYS A 389 -0.14 -30.07 -16.08
CA LYS A 389 -0.71 -31.15 -16.89
C LYS A 389 -1.29 -30.54 -18.16
N PHE A 390 -0.67 -30.84 -19.29
CA PHE A 390 -1.21 -30.53 -20.61
C PHE A 390 -2.05 -31.72 -21.06
N VAL A 391 -3.36 -31.50 -21.24
CA VAL A 391 -4.28 -32.53 -21.74
C VAL A 391 -4.46 -32.27 -23.24
N ILE A 392 -4.09 -33.26 -24.05
CA ILE A 392 -4.36 -33.25 -25.49
C ILE A 392 -5.74 -33.90 -25.65
N SER A 393 -6.75 -33.12 -26.02
CA SER A 393 -8.09 -33.61 -26.37
C SER A 393 -8.21 -33.90 -27.85
#